data_AF-A0A8S4NGW8-F1
#
_entry.id   AF-A0A8S4NGW8-F1
#
_cell.length_a   1.000
_cell.length_b   1.000
_cell.length_c   1.000
_cell.angle_alpha   90.00
_cell.angle_beta   90.00
_cell.angle_gamma   90.00
#
_symmetry.space_group_name_H-M   'P 1'
#
loop_
_entity.id
_entity.type
_entity.pdbx_description
1 polymer ?
#
loop_
_entity_poly.entity_id
_entity_poly.type
_entity_poly.pdbx_seq_one_letter_code
_entity_poly.pdbx_strand_id
1 'polypeptide(L)'
;GEEIMATYYKKKSRTVTPEQKKLLLEMFSKQPSPLFLKLLLDESLKWTSYMGVASIQVVSTIRQAIDRLFLKIETKFGHVLVSRALGYITLGWNGLSEIELEDALSCSDEVLNSVYQYHNPPVEGSVRIPSLLWARIKHDISEYLTERQSFGKNTVFWYHRQFIEAAMDRYTQGAASQMLHKELGVIYKHENGLRKTITLSKRGLTIQDANRQLT
;
A
#
# COMPACT_ATOMS: atom_id res chain seq x y z
N GLY A 1 -14.49 5.00 -25.14
CA GLY A 1 -14.14 3.85 -24.28
C GLY A 1 -13.16 2.94 -24.99
N GLU A 2 -13.60 2.26 -26.04
CA GLU A 2 -12.79 1.25 -26.74
C GLU A 2 -11.47 1.75 -27.33
N GLU A 3 -11.46 2.90 -28.00
CA GLU A 3 -10.22 3.46 -28.58
C GLU A 3 -9.17 3.79 -27.51
N ILE A 4 -9.60 4.28 -26.34
CA ILE A 4 -8.73 4.55 -25.19
C ILE A 4 -8.15 3.24 -24.67
N MET A 5 -8.98 2.19 -24.53
CA MET A 5 -8.50 0.87 -24.12
C MET A 5 -7.48 0.31 -25.12
N ALA A 6 -7.75 0.40 -26.43
CA ALA A 6 -6.85 -0.09 -27.46
C ALA A 6 -5.48 0.62 -27.44
N THR A 7 -5.48 1.95 -27.34
CA THR A 7 -4.26 2.75 -27.20
C THR A 7 -3.51 2.40 -25.91
N TYR A 8 -4.22 2.20 -24.80
CA TYR A 8 -3.64 1.83 -23.52
C TYR A 8 -2.92 0.48 -23.59
N TYR A 9 -3.58 -0.55 -24.14
CA TYR A 9 -3.02 -1.88 -24.30
C TYR A 9 -1.83 -1.91 -25.26
N LYS A 10 -1.91 -1.17 -26.37
CA LYS A 10 -0.80 -1.01 -27.32
C LYS A 10 0.43 -0.40 -26.63
N LYS A 11 0.26 0.64 -25.81
CA LYS A 11 1.35 1.27 -25.05
C LYS A 11 2.00 0.31 -24.05
N LYS A 12 1.23 -0.60 -23.44
CA LYS A 12 1.71 -1.58 -22.47
C LYS A 12 2.16 -2.90 -23.11
N SER A 13 2.13 -3.02 -24.44
CA SER A 13 2.45 -4.26 -25.19
C SER A 13 1.65 -5.48 -24.71
N ARG A 14 0.36 -5.29 -24.43
CA ARG A 14 -0.57 -6.32 -23.94
C ARG A 14 -1.82 -6.37 -24.80
N THR A 15 -2.57 -7.46 -24.72
CA THR A 15 -3.88 -7.64 -25.34
C THR A 15 -4.79 -8.42 -24.40
N VAL A 16 -6.10 -8.29 -24.60
CA VAL A 16 -7.14 -9.05 -23.89
C VAL A 16 -8.02 -9.79 -24.90
N THR A 17 -8.65 -10.89 -24.48
CA THR A 17 -9.56 -11.62 -25.37
C THR A 17 -10.84 -10.82 -25.66
N PRO A 18 -11.60 -11.13 -26.74
CA PRO A 18 -12.87 -10.48 -27.02
C PRO A 18 -13.87 -10.56 -25.85
N GLU A 19 -13.92 -11.69 -25.15
CA GLU A 19 -14.80 -11.92 -23.99
C GLU A 19 -14.36 -11.06 -22.80
N GLN A 20 -13.06 -10.99 -22.53
CA GLN A 20 -12.49 -10.13 -21.48
C GLN A 20 -12.73 -8.64 -21.79
N LYS A 21 -12.58 -8.24 -23.06
CA LYS A 21 -12.89 -6.88 -23.52
C LYS A 21 -14.37 -6.55 -23.31
N LYS A 22 -15.26 -7.46 -23.69
CA LYS A 22 -16.71 -7.29 -23.49
C LYS A 22 -17.05 -7.10 -22.01
N LEU A 23 -16.49 -7.95 -21.13
CA LEU A 23 -16.67 -7.83 -19.68
C LEU A 23 -16.15 -6.49 -19.14
N LEU A 24 -15.00 -6.01 -19.61
CA LEU A 24 -14.46 -4.69 -19.21
C LEU A 24 -15.38 -3.54 -19.59
N LEU A 25 -15.95 -3.59 -20.80
CA LEU A 25 -16.90 -2.58 -21.27
C LEU A 25 -18.21 -2.62 -20.48
N GLU A 26 -18.69 -3.82 -20.15
CA GLU A 26 -19.86 -4.02 -19.28
C GLU A 26 -19.63 -3.54 -17.85
N MET A 27 -18.43 -3.72 -17.29
CA MET A 27 -18.08 -3.13 -16.00
C MET A 27 -18.04 -1.61 -16.10
N PHE A 28 -17.30 -1.08 -17.09
CA PHE A 28 -17.11 0.36 -17.27
C PHE A 28 -18.44 1.11 -17.50
N SER A 29 -19.40 0.51 -18.20
CA SER A 29 -20.72 1.13 -18.44
C SER A 29 -21.51 1.38 -17.15
N LYS A 30 -21.22 0.65 -16.06
CA LYS A 30 -21.86 0.86 -14.75
C LYS A 30 -21.44 2.16 -14.08
N GLN A 31 -20.18 2.57 -14.25
CA GLN A 31 -19.68 3.84 -13.70
C GLN A 31 -18.63 4.49 -14.64
N PRO A 32 -19.06 5.21 -15.68
CA PRO A 32 -18.17 5.74 -16.71
C PRO A 32 -17.30 6.92 -16.21
N SER A 33 -16.19 6.61 -15.54
CA SER A 33 -15.22 7.61 -15.06
C SER A 33 -13.79 7.27 -15.48
N PRO A 34 -12.92 8.28 -15.71
CA PRO A 34 -11.51 8.03 -16.08
C PRO A 34 -10.75 7.18 -15.05
N LEU A 35 -10.95 7.44 -13.75
CA LEU A 35 -10.32 6.66 -12.69
C LEU A 35 -10.78 5.19 -12.71
N PHE A 36 -12.09 4.95 -12.86
CA PHE A 36 -12.59 3.58 -12.94
C PHE A 36 -12.04 2.85 -14.15
N LEU A 37 -11.99 3.51 -15.31
CA LEU A 37 -11.38 2.94 -16.51
C LEU A 37 -9.91 2.58 -16.27
N LYS A 38 -9.13 3.47 -15.65
CA LYS A 38 -7.72 3.21 -15.30
C LYS A 38 -7.58 2.00 -14.37
N LEU A 39 -8.38 1.92 -13.31
CA LEU A 39 -8.39 0.78 -12.37
C LEU A 39 -8.70 -0.54 -13.07
N LEU A 40 -9.73 -0.57 -13.92
CA LEU A 40 -10.12 -1.74 -14.70
C LEU A 40 -9.02 -2.16 -15.68
N LEU A 41 -8.41 -1.19 -16.37
CA LEU A 41 -7.32 -1.45 -17.30
C LEU A 41 -6.07 -1.98 -16.60
N ASP A 42 -5.63 -1.36 -15.50
CA ASP A 42 -4.49 -1.83 -14.72
C ASP A 42 -4.69 -3.24 -14.17
N GLU A 43 -5.91 -3.55 -13.74
CA GLU A 43 -6.29 -4.87 -13.29
C GLU A 43 -6.26 -5.90 -14.44
N SER A 44 -6.75 -5.53 -15.62
CA SER A 44 -6.77 -6.40 -16.79
C SER A 44 -5.39 -6.73 -17.35
N LEU A 45 -4.38 -5.87 -17.11
CA LEU A 45 -3.00 -6.16 -17.50
C LEU A 45 -2.45 -7.42 -16.82
N LYS A 46 -3.05 -7.85 -15.71
CA LYS A 46 -2.67 -9.06 -14.96
C LYS A 46 -3.38 -10.32 -15.45
N TRP A 47 -4.36 -10.20 -16.34
CA TRP A 47 -5.11 -11.35 -16.87
C TRP A 47 -4.26 -12.11 -17.90
N THR A 48 -4.46 -13.43 -17.93
CA THR A 48 -3.91 -14.30 -18.97
C THR A 48 -4.98 -14.59 -20.01
N SER A 49 -4.58 -15.02 -21.21
CA SER A 49 -5.52 -15.37 -22.28
C SER A 49 -6.44 -16.55 -21.92
N TYR A 50 -5.96 -17.46 -21.08
CA TYR A 50 -6.71 -18.63 -20.60
C TYR A 50 -7.53 -18.36 -19.33
N MET A 51 -7.46 -17.15 -18.76
CA MET A 51 -8.28 -16.76 -17.63
C MET A 51 -9.73 -16.55 -18.09
N GLY A 52 -10.59 -17.52 -17.82
CA GLY A 52 -12.01 -17.43 -18.16
C GLY A 52 -12.72 -16.30 -17.42
N VAL A 53 -13.67 -15.64 -18.08
CA VAL A 53 -14.41 -14.50 -17.53
C VAL A 53 -15.12 -14.77 -16.21
N ALA A 54 -15.53 -16.03 -15.95
CA ALA A 54 -16.14 -16.44 -14.69
C ALA A 54 -15.18 -16.36 -13.49
N SER A 55 -13.86 -16.41 -13.72
CA SER A 55 -12.84 -16.26 -12.67
C SER A 55 -12.49 -14.80 -12.37
N ILE A 56 -12.86 -13.88 -13.28
CA ILE A 56 -12.65 -12.45 -13.10
C ILE A 56 -13.74 -11.92 -12.17
N GLN A 57 -13.35 -11.46 -10.97
CA GLN A 57 -14.33 -10.80 -10.11
C GLN A 57 -14.80 -9.50 -10.77
N VAL A 58 -16.11 -9.34 -10.81
CA VAL A 58 -16.77 -8.18 -11.40
C VAL A 58 -16.86 -7.08 -10.35
N VAL A 59 -16.41 -5.88 -10.68
CA VAL A 59 -16.59 -4.68 -9.87
C VAL A 59 -17.52 -3.73 -10.60
N SER A 60 -18.39 -3.04 -9.86
CA SER A 60 -19.35 -2.07 -10.42
C SER A 60 -19.07 -0.63 -10.05
N THR A 61 -18.20 -0.38 -9.06
CA THR A 61 -17.88 0.97 -8.60
C THR A 61 -16.38 1.21 -8.44
N ILE A 62 -15.97 2.49 -8.48
CA ILE A 62 -14.60 2.90 -8.15
C ILE A 62 -14.19 2.35 -6.78
N ARG A 63 -15.08 2.48 -5.79
CA ARG A 63 -14.80 2.04 -4.43
C ARG A 63 -14.49 0.54 -4.36
N GLN A 64 -15.31 -0.30 -4.98
CA GLN A 64 -15.06 -1.74 -5.05
C GLN A 64 -13.74 -2.08 -5.75
N ALA A 65 -13.38 -1.35 -6.81
CA ALA A 65 -12.11 -1.54 -7.50
C ALA A 65 -10.91 -1.17 -6.61
N ILE A 66 -11.00 -0.08 -5.85
CA ILE A 66 -9.95 0.33 -4.90
C ILE A 66 -9.84 -0.67 -3.74
N ASP A 67 -10.97 -1.08 -3.14
CA ASP A 67 -10.98 -2.06 -2.05
C ASP A 67 -10.36 -3.39 -2.49
N ARG A 68 -10.62 -3.80 -3.75
CA ARG A 68 -10.00 -4.99 -4.34
C ARG A 68 -8.50 -4.81 -4.58
N LEU A 69 -8.06 -3.64 -5.04
CA LEU A 69 -6.63 -3.33 -5.17
C LEU A 69 -5.94 -3.47 -3.81
N PHE A 70 -6.49 -2.86 -2.77
CA PHE A 70 -5.99 -2.94 -1.40
C PHE A 70 -5.92 -4.37 -0.89
N LEU A 71 -7.00 -5.14 -1.02
CA LEU A 71 -7.02 -6.54 -0.60
C LEU A 71 -5.92 -7.39 -1.28
N LYS A 72 -5.63 -7.14 -2.55
CA LYS A 72 -4.57 -7.85 -3.27
C LYS A 72 -3.18 -7.55 -2.72
N ILE A 73 -2.91 -6.30 -2.39
CA ILE A 73 -1.61 -5.89 -1.85
C ILE A 73 -1.47 -6.43 -0.43
N GLU A 74 -2.52 -6.37 0.38
CA GLU A 74 -2.57 -7.01 1.71
C GLU A 74 -2.31 -8.51 1.64
N THR A 75 -2.91 -9.20 0.66
CA THR A 75 -2.69 -10.65 0.46
C THR A 75 -1.24 -10.94 0.05
N LYS A 76 -0.62 -10.07 -0.75
CA LYS A 76 0.75 -10.24 -1.25
C LYS A 76 1.82 -9.94 -0.20
N PHE A 77 1.65 -8.88 0.60
CA PHE A 77 2.67 -8.38 1.52
C PHE A 77 2.33 -8.55 3.01
N GLY A 78 1.12 -8.97 3.32
CA GLY A 78 0.60 -9.07 4.68
C GLY A 78 -0.26 -7.87 5.07
N HIS A 79 -1.43 -8.15 5.64
CA HIS A 79 -2.40 -7.14 6.02
C HIS A 79 -1.85 -6.13 7.04
N VAL A 80 -1.11 -6.57 8.06
CA VAL A 80 -0.54 -5.68 9.09
C VAL A 80 0.39 -4.63 8.47
N LEU A 81 1.35 -5.07 7.66
CA LEU A 81 2.31 -4.16 7.02
C LEU A 81 1.60 -3.15 6.11
N VAL A 82 0.68 -3.62 5.25
CA VAL A 82 0.00 -2.79 4.27
C VAL A 82 -0.98 -1.82 4.94
N SER A 83 -1.76 -2.28 5.92
CA SER A 83 -2.70 -1.43 6.64
C SER A 83 -2.00 -0.28 7.38
N ARG A 84 -0.83 -0.54 7.98
CA ARG A 84 -0.02 0.49 8.65
C ARG A 84 0.57 1.46 7.63
N ALA A 85 1.21 0.96 6.57
CA ALA A 85 1.81 1.82 5.54
C ALA A 85 0.78 2.73 4.87
N LEU A 86 -0.36 2.18 4.43
CA LEU A 86 -1.41 2.94 3.78
C LEU A 86 -2.17 3.84 4.77
N GLY A 87 -2.33 3.40 6.02
CA GLY A 87 -2.88 4.22 7.10
C GLY A 87 -2.03 5.46 7.38
N TYR A 88 -0.71 5.31 7.47
CA TYR A 88 0.21 6.44 7.66
C TYR A 88 0.17 7.43 6.50
N ILE A 89 0.22 6.94 5.25
CA ILE A 89 0.08 7.81 4.05
C ILE A 89 -1.23 8.60 4.09
N THR A 90 -2.29 8.00 4.62
CA THR A 90 -3.62 8.61 4.68
C THR A 90 -3.75 9.65 5.79
N LEU A 91 -3.14 9.39 6.96
CA LEU A 91 -3.17 10.31 8.11
C LEU A 91 -2.06 11.36 8.08
N GLY A 92 -1.07 11.20 7.20
CA GLY A 92 -0.01 12.16 6.98
C GLY A 92 -0.56 13.49 6.50
N TRP A 93 -0.55 14.52 7.36
CA TRP A 93 -1.10 15.84 7.05
C TRP A 93 -0.56 16.37 5.72
N ASN A 94 0.76 16.49 5.60
CA ASN A 94 1.44 16.93 4.38
C ASN A 94 2.22 15.79 3.73
N GLY A 95 1.65 14.58 3.79
CA GLY A 95 2.30 13.37 3.30
C GLY A 95 3.46 12.96 4.21
N LEU A 96 4.06 11.82 3.89
CA LEU A 96 5.27 11.35 4.55
C LEU A 96 6.36 11.18 3.51
N SER A 97 7.60 11.55 3.86
CA SER A 97 8.75 11.08 3.11
C SER A 97 8.90 9.56 3.24
N GLU A 98 9.62 8.93 2.31
CA GLU A 98 9.86 7.48 2.41
C GLU A 98 10.57 7.10 3.71
N ILE A 99 11.49 7.95 4.16
CA ILE A 99 12.23 7.75 5.42
C ILE A 99 11.25 7.80 6.61
N GLU A 100 10.41 8.83 6.69
CA GLU A 100 9.41 8.96 7.77
C GLU A 100 8.42 7.79 7.78
N LEU A 101 8.06 7.28 6.60
CA LEU A 101 7.16 6.12 6.50
C LEU A 101 7.85 4.83 6.99
N GLU A 102 9.09 4.59 6.58
CA GLU A 102 9.87 3.44 7.08
C GLU A 102 10.14 3.54 8.58
N ASP A 103 10.36 4.74 9.09
CA ASP A 103 10.52 5.05 10.51
C ASP A 103 9.24 4.73 11.29
N ALA A 104 8.09 5.18 10.80
CA ALA A 104 6.78 4.90 11.40
C ALA A 104 6.49 3.38 11.41
N LEU A 105 6.85 2.67 10.34
CA LEU A 105 6.72 1.22 10.27
C LEU A 105 7.66 0.50 11.24
N SER A 106 8.88 1.02 11.44
CA SER A 106 9.88 0.44 12.35
C SER A 106 9.60 0.72 13.83
N CYS A 107 8.77 1.73 14.13
CA CYS A 107 8.26 1.99 15.47
C CYS A 107 7.22 0.95 15.93
N SER A 108 6.52 0.33 14.98
CA SER A 108 5.41 -0.58 15.28
C SER A 108 5.91 -2.00 15.53
N ASP A 109 5.76 -2.48 16.78
CA ASP A 109 6.18 -3.84 17.14
C ASP A 109 5.34 -4.90 16.41
N GLU A 110 4.08 -4.59 16.09
CA GLU A 110 3.20 -5.49 15.33
C GLU A 110 3.68 -5.66 13.90
N VAL A 111 4.09 -4.57 13.24
CA VAL A 111 4.69 -4.61 11.90
C VAL A 111 5.96 -5.44 11.93
N LEU A 112 6.87 -5.19 12.87
CA LEU A 112 8.13 -5.91 12.93
C LEU A 112 7.94 -7.40 13.27
N ASN A 113 6.97 -7.74 14.12
CA ASN A 113 6.57 -9.14 14.34
C ASN A 113 6.03 -9.80 13.06
N SER A 114 5.30 -9.06 12.23
CA SER A 114 4.79 -9.56 10.95
C SER A 114 5.92 -9.75 9.92
N VAL A 115 6.89 -8.84 9.88
CA VAL A 115 8.02 -8.86 8.94
C VAL A 115 9.03 -9.95 9.29
N TYR A 116 9.42 -10.06 10.55
CA TYR A 116 10.40 -11.03 11.06
C TYR A 116 9.76 -12.36 11.48
N GLN A 117 8.70 -12.77 10.80
CA GLN A 117 8.01 -14.02 11.09
C GLN A 117 8.89 -15.26 10.82
N TYR A 118 9.67 -15.23 9.74
CA TYR A 118 10.40 -16.41 9.24
C TYR A 118 11.92 -16.31 9.42
N HIS A 119 12.44 -15.12 9.75
CA HIS A 119 13.86 -14.85 9.90
C HIS A 119 14.09 -13.82 11.00
N ASN A 120 15.29 -13.85 11.60
CA ASN A 120 15.69 -12.84 12.57
C ASN A 120 16.13 -11.55 11.84
N PRO A 121 16.10 -10.39 12.53
CA PRO A 121 16.77 -9.19 12.06
C PRO A 121 18.24 -9.49 11.71
N PRO A 122 18.76 -8.94 10.60
CA PRO A 122 20.10 -9.27 10.12
C PRO A 122 21.22 -8.68 10.98
N VAL A 123 20.94 -7.62 11.74
CA VAL A 123 21.89 -6.92 12.59
C VAL A 123 21.49 -7.12 14.05
N GLU A 124 22.41 -7.60 14.87
CA GLU A 124 22.15 -7.80 16.30
C GLU A 124 21.91 -6.45 17.01
N GLY A 125 20.93 -6.40 17.92
CA GLY A 125 20.58 -5.19 18.66
C GLY A 125 19.87 -4.09 17.84
N SER A 126 19.66 -4.30 16.53
CA SER A 126 18.99 -3.36 15.64
C SER A 126 17.81 -4.02 14.92
N VAL A 127 16.65 -3.35 14.93
CA VAL A 127 15.41 -3.88 14.36
C VAL A 127 14.69 -2.78 13.60
N ARG A 128 14.80 -2.82 12.27
CA ARG A 128 14.18 -1.86 11.33
C ARG A 128 13.51 -2.62 10.20
N ILE A 129 12.44 -2.08 9.63
CA ILE A 129 11.87 -2.68 8.41
C ILE A 129 12.92 -2.68 7.27
N PRO A 130 13.08 -3.80 6.53
CA PRO A 130 13.89 -3.79 5.31
C PRO A 130 13.28 -2.83 4.28
N SER A 131 14.04 -1.82 3.84
CA SER A 131 13.58 -0.78 2.88
C SER A 131 13.00 -1.36 1.59
N LEU A 132 13.54 -2.51 1.14
CA LEU A 132 13.03 -3.22 -0.04
C LEU A 132 11.55 -3.64 0.09
N LEU A 133 11.03 -3.87 1.29
CA LEU A 133 9.62 -4.22 1.47
C LEU A 133 8.71 -3.06 1.11
N TRP A 134 9.00 -1.86 1.64
CA TRP A 134 8.23 -0.67 1.28
C TRP A 134 8.39 -0.34 -0.20
N ALA A 135 9.62 -0.38 -0.74
CA ALA A 135 9.86 -0.12 -2.16
C ALA A 135 9.01 -1.02 -3.09
N ARG A 136 8.85 -2.30 -2.75
CA ARG A 136 8.01 -3.23 -3.50
C ARG A 136 6.51 -2.93 -3.37
N ILE A 137 6.04 -2.54 -2.19
CA ILE A 137 4.65 -2.09 -1.99
C ILE A 137 4.40 -0.84 -2.81
N LYS A 138 5.25 0.19 -2.66
CA LYS A 138 5.17 1.45 -3.41
C LYS A 138 5.17 1.21 -4.91
N HIS A 139 6.01 0.30 -5.42
CA HIS A 139 6.03 -0.03 -6.84
C HIS A 139 4.66 -0.54 -7.34
N ASP A 140 4.03 -1.45 -6.59
CA ASP A 140 2.73 -2.04 -6.94
C ASP A 140 1.57 -1.01 -6.98
N ILE A 141 1.70 0.12 -6.28
CA ILE A 141 0.70 1.20 -6.23
C ILE A 141 1.19 2.55 -6.73
N SER A 142 2.35 2.59 -7.37
CA SER A 142 3.03 3.83 -7.77
C SER A 142 2.14 4.74 -8.63
N GLU A 143 1.35 4.15 -9.51
CA GLU A 143 0.39 4.83 -10.40
C GLU A 143 -0.78 5.51 -9.65
N TYR A 144 -1.00 5.18 -8.38
CA TYR A 144 -2.06 5.74 -7.53
C TYR A 144 -1.52 6.67 -6.44
N LEU A 145 -0.19 6.83 -6.41
CA LEU A 145 0.51 7.74 -5.53
C LEU A 145 1.05 8.92 -6.35
N THR A 146 1.28 10.03 -5.66
CA THR A 146 1.93 11.22 -6.22
C THR A 146 2.97 11.71 -5.23
N GLU A 147 4.08 12.22 -5.75
CA GLU A 147 5.13 12.83 -4.95
C GLU A 147 4.99 14.35 -4.99
N ARG A 148 5.13 14.98 -3.83
CA ARG A 148 5.09 16.44 -3.69
C ARG A 148 6.25 16.89 -2.82
N GLN A 149 6.78 18.07 -3.12
CA GLN A 149 7.72 18.71 -2.21
C GLN A 149 6.95 19.39 -1.07
N SER A 150 7.35 19.06 0.15
CA SER A 150 6.79 19.60 1.39
C SER A 150 7.94 19.81 2.37
N PHE A 151 8.13 21.04 2.86
CA PHE A 151 9.22 21.41 3.78
C PHE A 151 10.62 20.93 3.33
N GLY A 152 10.93 21.02 2.04
CA GLY A 152 12.23 20.60 1.48
C GLY A 152 12.42 19.08 1.35
N LYS A 153 11.42 18.28 1.69
CA LYS A 153 11.42 16.82 1.52
C LYS A 153 10.44 16.40 0.42
N ASN A 154 10.76 15.30 -0.28
CA ASN A 154 9.81 14.65 -1.16
C ASN A 154 8.89 13.75 -0.33
N THR A 155 7.60 14.01 -0.40
CA THR A 155 6.55 13.35 0.38
C THR A 155 5.57 12.63 -0.53
N VAL A 156 5.05 11.50 -0.08
CA VAL A 156 4.15 10.62 -0.83
C VAL A 156 2.70 10.87 -0.41
N PHE A 157 1.81 10.96 -1.40
CA PHE A 157 0.37 11.19 -1.22
C PHE A 157 -0.46 10.31 -2.14
N TRP A 158 -1.75 10.16 -1.80
CA TRP A 158 -2.74 9.64 -2.73
C TRP A 158 -2.96 10.59 -3.91
N TYR A 159 -2.95 10.04 -5.13
CA TYR A 159 -3.19 10.80 -6.34
C TYR A 159 -4.64 11.31 -6.43
N HIS A 160 -5.61 10.54 -5.95
CA HIS A 160 -7.04 10.85 -6.11
C HIS A 160 -7.81 10.71 -4.80
N ARG A 161 -8.78 11.61 -4.56
CA ARG A 161 -9.62 11.66 -3.35
C ARG A 161 -10.28 10.32 -3.00
N GLN A 162 -10.75 9.58 -3.99
CA GLN A 162 -11.36 8.26 -3.78
C GLN A 162 -10.43 7.23 -3.10
N PHE A 163 -9.10 7.33 -3.29
CA PHE A 163 -8.16 6.49 -2.55
C PHE A 163 -8.03 6.94 -1.09
N ILE A 164 -8.06 8.26 -0.84
CA ILE A 164 -8.05 8.82 0.51
C ILE A 164 -9.27 8.30 1.27
N GLU A 165 -10.47 8.46 0.71
CA GLU A 165 -11.72 8.00 1.33
C GLU A 165 -11.71 6.48 1.58
N ALA A 166 -11.28 5.70 0.60
CA ALA A 166 -11.21 4.24 0.74
C ALA A 166 -10.20 3.82 1.81
N ALA A 167 -9.02 4.45 1.85
CA ALA A 167 -8.00 4.15 2.84
C ALA A 167 -8.41 4.63 4.25
N MET A 168 -9.11 5.77 4.35
CA MET A 168 -9.62 6.29 5.62
C MET A 168 -10.61 5.31 6.25
N ASP A 169 -11.59 4.87 5.48
CA ASP A 169 -12.60 3.92 5.94
C ASP A 169 -11.99 2.56 6.28
N ARG A 170 -10.97 2.12 5.54
CA ARG A 170 -10.39 0.79 5.70
C ARG A 170 -9.35 0.69 6.81
N TYR A 171 -8.53 1.73 7.00
CA TYR A 171 -7.33 1.66 7.85
C TYR A 171 -7.30 2.66 9.00
N THR A 172 -8.11 3.72 8.96
CA THR A 172 -7.99 4.84 9.91
C THR A 172 -9.25 5.06 10.75
N GLN A 173 -9.98 3.99 11.04
CA GLN A 173 -11.20 4.05 11.87
C GLN A 173 -10.91 3.66 13.33
N GLY A 174 -11.62 4.31 14.27
CA GLY A 174 -11.61 3.98 15.69
C GLY A 174 -10.19 3.91 16.31
N ALA A 175 -9.91 2.79 16.99
CA ALA A 175 -8.64 2.57 17.68
C ALA A 175 -7.41 2.57 16.76
N ALA A 176 -7.57 2.15 15.49
CA ALA A 176 -6.47 2.15 14.52
C ALA A 176 -5.96 3.57 14.26
N SER A 177 -6.87 4.54 14.12
CA SER A 177 -6.50 5.95 13.93
C SER A 177 -5.67 6.50 15.08
N GLN A 178 -6.13 6.27 16.31
CA GLN A 178 -5.45 6.74 17.52
C GLN A 178 -4.05 6.14 17.66
N MET A 179 -3.93 4.84 17.36
CA MET A 179 -2.65 4.14 17.37
C MET A 179 -1.70 4.69 16.28
N LEU A 180 -2.17 4.87 15.04
CA LEU A 180 -1.35 5.42 13.95
C LEU A 180 -0.87 6.84 14.29
N HIS A 181 -1.75 7.72 14.81
CA HIS A 181 -1.36 9.06 15.24
C HIS A 181 -0.34 9.04 16.38
N LYS A 182 -0.49 8.10 17.34
CA LYS A 182 0.48 7.93 18.42
C LYS A 182 1.85 7.50 17.88
N GLU A 183 1.89 6.54 16.96
CA GLU A 183 3.14 6.07 16.34
C GLU A 183 3.81 7.19 15.52
N LEU A 184 3.03 7.98 14.77
CA LEU A 184 3.52 9.18 14.10
C LEU A 184 4.07 10.22 15.09
N GLY A 185 3.38 10.45 16.21
CA GLY A 185 3.88 11.34 17.26
C GLY A 185 5.20 10.87 17.88
N VAL A 186 5.44 9.56 17.95
CA VAL A 186 6.70 9.00 18.46
C VAL A 186 7.86 9.32 17.51
N ILE A 187 7.69 9.15 16.19
CA ILE A 187 8.78 9.46 15.23
C ILE A 187 9.17 10.93 15.28
N TYR A 188 8.20 11.84 15.29
CA TYR A 188 8.47 13.28 15.32
C TYR A 188 9.06 13.75 16.66
N LYS A 189 8.85 12.99 17.74
CA LYS A 189 9.48 13.27 19.04
C LYS A 189 10.93 12.74 19.12
N HIS A 190 11.28 11.72 18.34
CA HIS A 190 12.55 11.01 18.43
C HIS A 190 13.40 11.13 17.15
N GLU A 191 13.62 12.37 16.68
CA GLU A 191 14.49 12.65 15.52
C GLU A 191 15.93 12.12 15.71
N ASN A 192 16.37 11.89 16.95
CA ASN A 192 17.72 11.38 17.26
C ASN A 192 17.78 9.85 17.50
N GLY A 193 16.78 9.11 17.01
CA GLY A 193 16.71 7.66 17.11
C GLY A 193 15.82 7.16 18.25
N LEU A 194 15.21 5.99 18.04
CA LEU A 194 14.37 5.30 19.00
C LEU A 194 15.02 3.98 19.40
N ARG A 195 15.21 3.77 20.70
CA ARG A 195 15.51 2.45 21.27
C ARG A 195 14.32 1.96 22.05
N LYS A 196 13.93 0.72 21.79
CA LYS A 196 12.75 0.12 22.40
C LYS A 196 12.86 -1.40 22.38
N THR A 197 12.82 -2.02 23.55
CA THR A 197 12.75 -3.48 23.69
C THR A 197 11.60 -4.04 22.86
N ILE A 198 11.90 -5.09 22.08
CA ILE A 198 10.92 -5.81 21.28
C ILE A 198 10.97 -7.30 21.56
N THR A 199 9.79 -7.91 21.65
CA THR A 199 9.64 -9.35 21.63
C THR A 199 9.08 -9.76 20.28
N LEU A 200 9.90 -10.48 19.51
CA LEU A 200 9.51 -11.17 18.28
C LEU A 200 8.85 -12.49 18.66
N SER A 201 7.56 -12.41 18.99
CA SER A 201 6.72 -13.51 19.48
C SER A 201 6.85 -14.80 18.66
N LYS A 202 6.75 -14.69 17.33
CA LYS A 202 6.86 -15.84 16.40
C LYS A 202 8.25 -16.49 16.36
N ARG A 203 9.27 -15.80 16.88
CA ARG A 203 10.66 -16.26 16.95
C ARG A 203 11.08 -16.65 18.36
N GLY A 204 10.27 -16.36 19.38
CA GLY A 204 10.65 -16.49 20.79
C GLY A 204 11.86 -15.62 21.17
N LEU A 205 12.15 -14.56 20.42
CA LEU A 205 13.33 -13.72 20.59
C LEU A 205 12.96 -12.38 21.20
N THR A 206 13.60 -12.02 22.32
CA THR A 206 13.47 -10.67 22.89
C THR A 206 14.79 -9.93 22.72
N ILE A 207 14.73 -8.76 22.09
CA ILE A 207 15.89 -7.89 21.88
C ILE A 207 15.70 -6.70 22.80
N GLN A 208 16.52 -6.63 23.85
CA GLN A 208 16.51 -5.53 24.81
C GLN A 208 17.13 -4.28 24.20
N ASP A 209 16.57 -3.11 24.52
CA ASP A 209 17.09 -1.80 24.06
C ASP A 209 17.33 -1.72 22.53
N ALA A 210 16.47 -2.41 21.76
CA ALA A 210 16.67 -2.55 20.32
C ALA A 210 16.62 -1.19 19.61
N ASN A 211 17.68 -0.87 18.87
CA ASN A 211 17.75 0.34 18.06
C ASN A 211 16.83 0.20 16.83
N ARG A 212 15.87 1.11 16.67
CA ARG A 212 14.95 1.13 15.52
C ARG A 212 15.52 1.89 14.31
N GLN A 213 16.69 2.49 14.47
CA GLN A 213 17.41 3.24 13.43
C GLN A 213 16.51 4.25 12.73
N LEU A 214 15.76 5.04 13.49
CA LEU A 214 15.02 6.19 12.94
C LEU A 214 16.00 7.27 12.50
N THR A 215 15.64 8.07 11.50
CA THR A 215 16.55 8.97 10.78
C THR A 215 16.02 10.38 10.65
#